data_AF-A0A3S3JVA4-F1
#
_entry.id   AF-A0A3S3JVA4-F1
#
_cell.length_a   1.000
_cell.length_b   1.000
_cell.length_c   1.000
_cell.angle_alpha   90.00
_cell.angle_beta   90.00
_cell.angle_gamma   90.00
#
_symmetry.space_group_name_H-M   'P 1'
#
loop_
_entity.id
_entity.type
_entity.pdbx_description
1 polymer ?
#
loop_
_entity_poly.entity_id
_entity_poly.type
_entity_poly.pdbx_seq_one_letter_code
_entity_poly.pdbx_strand_id
1 'polypeptide(L)'
;MKNLLYAAAGLAAVAILPATVAKAQDASWGCQVLLCAASQSPSWHGVSYCVPPMTKLIRAMAKPGFSWPICHEAKAGEPGRQEYADCPEGSKVGYSERGKEGNRRVPDQCVKTVNVCKSRFTSQADKNGLTIPVRRAGRDSDDGSDSCTKEISSMRPRRADPWYFDIPNDQGVKQRHWFNLNL
;
A
#
# COMPACT_ATOMS: atom_id res chain seq x y z
N MET A 1 52.01 -18.44 -53.70
CA MET A 1 51.39 -18.96 -52.47
C MET A 1 51.45 -17.85 -51.43
N LYS A 2 50.40 -17.02 -51.35
CA LYS A 2 49.47 -16.95 -50.21
C LYS A 2 50.19 -16.61 -48.88
N ASN A 3 50.18 -15.33 -48.49
CA ASN A 3 49.38 -14.82 -47.35
C ASN A 3 49.73 -13.35 -47.06
N LEU A 4 48.82 -12.45 -47.47
CA LEU A 4 48.74 -11.08 -46.99
C LEU A 4 48.17 -11.12 -45.56
N LEU A 5 48.90 -10.60 -44.58
CA LEU A 5 48.35 -10.27 -43.26
C LEU A 5 48.52 -8.76 -43.04
N TYR A 6 47.46 -8.02 -43.34
CA TYR A 6 47.30 -6.63 -42.95
C TYR A 6 46.93 -6.59 -41.46
N ALA A 7 47.82 -6.06 -40.63
CA ALA A 7 47.51 -5.68 -39.26
C ALA A 7 46.72 -4.36 -39.30
N ALA A 8 45.39 -4.44 -39.14
CA ALA A 8 44.54 -3.27 -38.93
C ALA A 8 44.35 -3.06 -37.43
N ALA A 9 44.97 -2.01 -36.90
CA ALA A 9 44.70 -1.49 -35.56
C ALA A 9 43.31 -0.84 -35.55
N GLY A 10 42.33 -1.51 -34.95
CA GLY A 10 40.99 -0.97 -34.73
C GLY A 10 40.93 -0.22 -33.39
N LEU A 11 41.03 1.11 -33.44
CA LEU A 11 40.62 1.99 -32.34
C LEU A 11 39.10 1.85 -32.15
N ALA A 12 38.68 1.11 -31.13
CA ALA A 12 37.30 1.10 -30.68
C ALA A 12 36.98 2.43 -29.98
N ALA A 13 36.46 3.40 -30.73
CA ALA A 13 35.83 4.58 -30.16
C ALA A 13 34.53 4.15 -29.47
N VAL A 14 34.56 4.00 -28.14
CA VAL A 14 33.36 3.87 -27.32
C VAL A 14 32.65 5.23 -27.37
N ALA A 15 31.62 5.33 -28.21
CA ALA A 15 30.72 6.46 -28.20
C ALA A 15 29.98 6.48 -26.85
N ILE A 16 30.41 7.36 -25.94
CA ILE A 16 29.64 7.71 -24.75
C ILE A 16 28.42 8.47 -25.27
N LEU A 17 27.30 7.76 -25.47
CA LEU A 17 26.02 8.41 -25.70
C LEU A 17 25.71 9.24 -24.45
N PRO A 18 25.47 10.56 -24.58
CA PRO A 18 24.92 11.31 -23.47
C PRO A 18 23.55 10.70 -23.17
N ALA A 19 23.40 10.09 -22.00
CA ALA A 19 22.09 9.81 -21.45
C ALA A 19 21.38 11.16 -21.39
N THR A 20 20.47 11.39 -22.34
CA THR A 20 19.56 12.52 -22.29
C THR A 20 18.74 12.29 -21.03
N VAL A 21 19.16 12.91 -19.93
CA VAL A 21 18.25 13.24 -18.83
C VAL A 21 17.13 14.01 -19.52
N ALA A 22 16.03 13.31 -19.79
CA ALA A 22 14.85 13.90 -20.36
C ALA A 22 14.56 15.15 -19.52
N LYS A 23 14.62 16.31 -20.17
CA LYS A 23 14.39 17.60 -19.55
C LYS A 23 12.96 17.58 -19.01
N ALA A 24 12.78 17.19 -17.75
CA ALA A 24 11.46 17.16 -17.10
C ALA A 24 10.79 18.56 -17.15
N GLN A 25 11.58 19.61 -17.35
CA GLN A 25 11.16 21.00 -17.51
C GLN A 25 10.23 21.27 -18.72
N ASP A 26 10.28 20.46 -19.79
CA ASP A 26 9.41 20.61 -20.97
C ASP A 26 8.20 19.65 -20.97
N ALA A 27 8.03 18.84 -19.93
CA ALA A 27 6.89 17.94 -19.82
C ALA A 27 5.61 18.73 -19.49
N SER A 28 4.48 18.31 -20.06
CA SER A 28 3.17 18.86 -19.70
C SER A 28 2.96 18.81 -18.18
N TRP A 29 2.22 19.76 -17.61
CA TRP A 29 2.02 19.84 -16.16
C TRP A 29 1.51 18.52 -15.55
N GLY A 30 0.68 17.77 -16.28
CA GLY A 30 0.21 16.44 -15.87
C GLY A 30 1.33 15.40 -15.77
N CYS A 31 2.28 15.40 -16.70
CA CYS A 31 3.43 14.51 -16.65
C CYS A 31 4.41 14.88 -15.55
N GLN A 32 4.57 16.17 -15.24
CA GLN A 32 5.35 16.58 -14.07
C GLN A 32 4.73 16.07 -12.77
N VAL A 33 3.40 16.23 -12.62
CA VAL A 33 2.66 15.72 -11.47
C VAL A 33 2.81 14.20 -11.35
N LEU A 34 2.60 13.47 -12.44
CA LEU A 34 2.70 12.01 -12.44
C LEU A 34 4.10 11.54 -12.08
N LEU A 35 5.14 12.12 -12.70
CA LEU A 35 6.53 11.76 -12.44
C LEU A 35 6.89 12.01 -10.97
N CYS A 36 6.48 13.17 -10.43
CA CYS A 36 6.75 13.53 -9.05
C CYS A 36 5.96 12.67 -8.06
N ALA A 37 4.70 12.36 -8.35
CA ALA A 37 3.90 11.46 -7.54
C ALA A 37 4.42 10.00 -7.58
N ALA A 38 5.06 9.59 -8.67
CA ALA A 38 5.66 8.26 -8.79
C ALA A 38 6.99 8.11 -8.02
N SER A 39 7.61 9.22 -7.59
CA SER A 39 8.86 9.24 -6.83
C SER A 39 8.64 8.79 -5.38
N GLN A 40 9.18 7.63 -5.00
CA GLN A 40 9.03 7.05 -3.65
C GLN A 40 10.28 7.20 -2.76
N SER A 41 11.46 7.43 -3.33
CA SER A 41 12.72 7.44 -2.56
C SER A 41 13.76 8.37 -3.22
N PRO A 42 13.76 9.67 -2.89
CA PRO A 42 12.87 10.34 -1.93
C PRO A 42 11.45 10.57 -2.49
N SER A 43 10.49 10.81 -1.59
CA SER A 43 9.16 11.29 -1.99
C SER A 43 9.26 12.68 -2.64
N TRP A 44 8.17 13.15 -3.25
CA TRP A 44 8.15 14.47 -3.89
C TRP A 44 8.51 15.63 -2.95
N HIS A 45 8.33 15.48 -1.62
CA HIS A 45 8.79 16.43 -0.61
C HIS A 45 10.32 16.59 -0.58
N GLY A 46 11.05 15.48 -0.80
CA GLY A 46 12.52 15.48 -0.81
C GLY A 46 13.13 15.88 -2.14
N VAL A 47 12.32 16.01 -3.20
CA VAL A 47 12.77 16.43 -4.53
C VAL A 47 12.37 17.89 -4.77
N SER A 48 13.32 18.82 -4.70
CA SER A 48 13.06 20.26 -4.83
C SER A 48 12.32 20.64 -6.12
N TYR A 49 12.60 19.96 -7.22
CA TYR A 49 11.91 20.15 -8.50
C TYR A 49 10.43 19.73 -8.45
N CYS A 50 10.06 18.81 -7.58
CA CYS A 50 8.71 18.28 -7.47
C CYS A 50 7.80 19.07 -6.52
N VAL A 51 8.37 19.85 -5.60
CA VAL A 51 7.58 20.66 -4.66
C VAL A 51 6.68 21.68 -5.39
N PRO A 52 7.15 22.48 -6.37
CA PRO A 52 6.30 23.43 -7.08
C PRO A 52 5.13 22.81 -7.88
N PRO A 53 5.33 21.79 -8.75
CA PRO A 53 4.22 21.21 -9.51
C PRO A 53 3.19 20.50 -8.62
N MET A 54 3.63 19.83 -7.54
CA MET A 54 2.72 19.18 -6.58
C MET A 54 1.96 20.20 -5.74
N THR A 55 2.60 21.29 -5.31
CA THR A 55 1.91 22.38 -4.60
C THR A 55 0.86 23.05 -5.48
N LYS A 56 1.17 23.26 -6.77
CA LYS A 56 0.22 23.79 -7.76
C LYS A 56 -1.00 22.87 -7.90
N LEU A 57 -0.80 21.55 -7.94
CA LEU A 57 -1.86 20.56 -7.95
C LEU A 57 -2.76 20.67 -6.71
N ILE A 58 -2.17 20.66 -5.51
CA ILE A 58 -2.94 20.71 -4.24
C ILE A 58 -3.80 21.98 -4.18
N ARG A 59 -3.27 23.13 -4.63
CA ARG A 59 -4.04 24.38 -4.74
C ARG A 59 -5.14 24.32 -5.79
N ALA A 60 -4.92 23.62 -6.90
CA ALA A 60 -5.92 23.45 -7.95
C ALA A 60 -7.07 22.55 -7.49
N MET A 61 -6.79 21.52 -6.68
CA MET A 61 -7.81 20.61 -6.12
C MET A 61 -8.85 21.32 -5.25
N ALA A 62 -8.50 22.44 -4.63
CA ALA A 62 -9.44 23.24 -3.85
C ALA A 62 -10.42 24.07 -4.70
N LYS A 63 -10.21 24.15 -6.02
CA LYS A 63 -11.07 24.93 -6.92
C LYS A 63 -12.26 24.10 -7.39
N PRO A 64 -13.45 24.70 -7.53
CA PRO A 64 -14.60 24.02 -8.10
C PRO A 64 -14.31 23.59 -9.55
N GLY A 65 -14.79 22.41 -9.95
CA GLY A 65 -14.57 21.87 -11.30
C GLY A 65 -13.14 21.37 -11.56
N PHE A 66 -12.34 21.16 -10.51
CA PHE A 66 -11.01 20.58 -10.66
C PHE A 66 -11.08 19.20 -11.34
N SER A 67 -10.20 19.02 -12.32
CA SER A 67 -9.93 17.72 -12.94
C SER A 67 -8.45 17.41 -12.81
N TRP A 68 -8.14 16.15 -12.56
CA TRP A 68 -6.76 15.71 -12.44
C TRP A 68 -6.01 15.89 -13.76
N PRO A 69 -4.79 16.46 -13.75
CA PRO A 69 -4.05 16.66 -14.99
C PRO A 69 -3.54 15.31 -15.52
N ILE A 70 -4.00 14.95 -16.72
CA ILE A 70 -3.67 13.68 -17.37
C ILE A 70 -2.31 13.80 -18.08
N CYS A 71 -1.48 12.77 -17.94
CA CYS A 71 -0.26 12.60 -18.74
C CYS A 71 -0.55 11.55 -19.82
N HIS A 72 -0.74 11.98 -21.06
CA HIS A 72 -1.08 11.09 -22.17
C HIS A 72 0.07 10.12 -22.51
N GLU A 73 1.30 10.58 -22.29
CA GLU A 73 2.55 9.86 -22.52
C GLU A 73 2.67 8.64 -21.60
N ALA A 74 2.22 8.76 -20.35
CA ALA A 74 2.28 7.69 -19.35
C ALA A 74 1.06 6.75 -19.39
N LYS A 75 0.07 7.02 -20.26
CA LYS A 75 -1.21 6.27 -20.33
C LYS A 75 -1.87 6.07 -18.97
N ALA A 76 -1.70 7.04 -18.08
CA ALA A 76 -2.17 7.01 -16.71
C ALA A 76 -3.20 8.13 -16.50
N GLY A 77 -4.36 7.76 -15.95
CA GLY A 77 -5.48 8.66 -15.69
C GLY A 77 -5.41 9.30 -14.31
N GLU A 78 -6.59 9.52 -13.71
CA GLU A 78 -6.72 10.00 -12.32
C GLU A 78 -6.17 8.97 -11.32
N PRO A 79 -5.49 9.40 -10.23
CA PRO A 79 -5.03 8.49 -9.19
C PRO A 79 -6.20 7.87 -8.43
N GLY A 80 -5.98 6.64 -7.96
CA GLY A 80 -6.84 6.04 -6.97
C GLY A 80 -6.54 6.57 -5.56
N ARG A 81 -7.50 6.37 -4.64
CA ARG A 81 -7.33 6.67 -3.22
C ARG A 81 -7.70 5.46 -2.36
N GLN A 82 -6.80 5.06 -1.47
CA GLN A 82 -7.03 4.03 -0.47
C GLN A 82 -6.59 4.53 0.91
N GLU A 83 -7.54 4.84 1.77
CA GLU A 83 -7.23 5.46 3.07
C GLU A 83 -6.62 4.49 4.08
N TYR A 84 -6.99 3.22 4.00
CA TYR A 84 -6.62 2.21 4.98
C TYR A 84 -5.52 1.29 4.43
N ALA A 85 -4.51 1.06 5.27
CA ALA A 85 -3.46 0.09 5.02
C ALA A 85 -3.99 -1.33 5.21
N ASP A 86 -3.20 -2.34 4.90
CA ASP A 86 -3.60 -3.72 5.10
C ASP A 86 -3.66 -4.06 6.60
N CYS A 87 -4.55 -4.99 6.96
CA CYS A 87 -4.63 -5.43 8.35
C CYS A 87 -3.35 -6.22 8.71
N PRO A 88 -2.90 -6.14 9.98
CA PRO A 88 -1.76 -6.92 10.42
C PRO A 88 -2.04 -8.42 10.28
N GLU A 89 -0.98 -9.21 10.19
CA GLU A 89 -1.07 -10.64 9.95
C GLU A 89 -2.01 -11.36 10.95
N GLY A 90 -2.81 -12.29 10.42
CA GLY A 90 -3.81 -13.02 11.20
C GLY A 90 -5.06 -12.21 11.53
N SER A 91 -5.25 -11.05 10.92
CA SER A 91 -6.46 -10.22 11.06
C SER A 91 -7.09 -9.97 9.68
N LYS A 92 -8.43 -10.00 9.61
CA LYS A 92 -9.22 -9.73 8.39
C LYS A 92 -9.81 -8.31 8.44
N VAL A 93 -10.14 -7.74 7.28
CA VAL A 93 -10.84 -6.45 7.22
C VAL A 93 -12.22 -6.60 7.87
N GLY A 94 -12.50 -5.75 8.85
CA GLY A 94 -13.80 -5.58 9.48
C GLY A 94 -14.45 -4.26 9.08
N TYR A 95 -15.71 -4.11 9.41
CA TYR A 95 -16.51 -2.95 9.05
C TYR A 95 -17.23 -2.37 10.26
N SER A 96 -17.11 -1.05 10.48
CA SER A 96 -18.00 -0.37 11.41
C SER A 96 -19.27 0.14 10.72
N GLU A 97 -20.34 0.22 11.49
CA GLU A 97 -21.56 0.93 11.13
C GLU A 97 -21.40 2.40 11.52
N ARG A 98 -20.76 3.20 10.66
CA ARG A 98 -20.59 4.65 10.87
C ARG A 98 -21.46 5.43 9.88
N GLY A 99 -22.63 5.88 10.33
CA GLY A 99 -23.46 6.83 9.59
C GLY A 99 -24.75 7.20 10.34
N LYS A 100 -25.16 8.47 10.27
CA LYS A 100 -26.47 8.93 10.76
C LYS A 100 -27.65 8.28 10.02
N GLU A 101 -27.38 7.57 8.93
CA GLU A 101 -28.33 6.87 8.06
C GLU A 101 -27.99 5.38 7.86
N GLY A 102 -27.30 4.74 8.81
CA GLY A 102 -27.25 3.26 8.99
C GLY A 102 -26.75 2.35 7.85
N ASN A 103 -26.52 2.84 6.64
CA ASN A 103 -26.37 1.99 5.45
C ASN A 103 -24.96 1.93 4.86
N ARG A 104 -24.00 2.72 5.38
CA ARG A 104 -22.63 2.71 4.84
C ARG A 104 -21.67 1.95 5.75
N ARG A 105 -21.37 0.70 5.40
CA ARG A 105 -20.29 -0.08 6.01
C ARG A 105 -18.95 0.54 5.66
N VAL A 106 -18.18 0.92 6.66
CA VAL A 106 -16.84 1.50 6.48
C VAL A 106 -15.80 0.44 6.82
N PRO A 107 -14.83 0.10 5.93
CA PRO A 107 -13.82 -0.93 6.18
C PRO A 107 -12.68 -0.43 7.09
N ASP A 108 -13.02 0.14 8.25
CA ASP A 108 -12.12 0.84 9.17
C ASP A 108 -11.68 0.00 10.37
N GLN A 109 -11.95 -1.31 10.35
CA GLN A 109 -11.56 -2.23 11.42
C GLN A 109 -10.69 -3.38 10.90
N CYS A 110 -9.91 -3.95 11.80
CA CYS A 110 -9.24 -5.23 11.64
C CYS A 110 -9.78 -6.18 12.70
N VAL A 111 -10.29 -7.34 12.28
CA VAL A 111 -10.89 -8.33 13.15
C VAL A 111 -9.99 -9.55 13.23
N LYS A 112 -9.67 -9.98 14.45
CA LYS A 112 -8.88 -11.18 14.70
C LYS A 112 -9.61 -12.11 15.66
N THR A 113 -9.62 -13.37 15.31
CA THR A 113 -10.16 -14.44 16.13
C THR A 113 -9.07 -14.93 17.10
N VAL A 114 -9.30 -14.83 18.40
CA VAL A 114 -8.37 -15.26 19.45
C VAL A 114 -9.00 -16.31 20.36
N ASN A 115 -8.19 -17.26 20.82
CA ASN A 115 -8.62 -18.21 21.85
C ASN A 115 -8.32 -17.62 23.23
N VAL A 116 -9.37 -17.38 24.01
CA VAL A 116 -9.30 -16.81 25.37
C VAL A 116 -9.47 -17.86 26.46
N CYS A 117 -9.38 -19.17 26.15
CA CYS A 117 -9.38 -20.21 27.17
C CYS A 117 -8.23 -19.94 28.16
N LYS A 118 -8.55 -19.41 29.34
CA LYS A 118 -7.65 -19.51 30.49
C LYS A 118 -7.66 -20.97 30.91
N SER A 119 -6.51 -21.63 30.91
CA SER A 119 -6.35 -22.93 31.55
C SER A 119 -6.52 -22.78 33.06
N ARG A 120 -7.77 -22.68 33.53
CA ARG A 120 -8.09 -22.78 34.95
C ARG A 120 -7.99 -24.25 35.30
N PHE A 121 -6.82 -24.66 35.79
CA PHE A 121 -6.61 -25.96 36.38
C PHE A 121 -7.61 -26.11 37.54
N THR A 122 -8.71 -26.83 37.32
CA THR A 122 -9.54 -27.33 38.42
C THR A 122 -9.05 -28.75 38.67
N SER A 123 -8.34 -28.92 39.78
CA SER A 123 -7.93 -30.23 40.27
C SER A 123 -9.21 -31.03 40.56
N GLN A 124 -9.60 -31.90 39.64
CA GLN A 124 -10.64 -32.87 39.89
C GLN A 124 -9.93 -34.14 40.32
N ALA A 125 -9.95 -34.42 41.63
CA ALA A 125 -9.45 -35.68 42.15
C ALA A 125 -10.28 -36.81 41.53
N ASP A 126 -9.61 -37.76 40.88
CA ASP A 126 -10.25 -39.05 40.61
C ASP A 126 -10.46 -39.80 41.94
N LYS A 127 -11.22 -40.90 41.91
CA LYS A 127 -11.47 -41.72 43.12
C LYS A 127 -10.20 -42.37 43.70
N ASN A 128 -9.05 -42.23 43.02
CA ASN A 128 -7.73 -42.73 43.41
C ASN A 128 -6.77 -41.61 43.85
N GLY A 129 -7.23 -40.36 43.96
CA GLY A 129 -6.40 -39.21 44.37
C GLY A 129 -5.42 -38.70 43.31
N LEU A 130 -5.49 -39.21 42.07
CA LEU A 130 -4.68 -38.72 40.97
C LEU A 130 -5.31 -37.45 40.39
N THR A 131 -4.58 -36.34 40.48
CA THR A 131 -5.05 -35.05 39.98
C THR A 131 -4.70 -34.94 38.49
N ILE A 132 -5.64 -35.26 37.61
CA ILE A 132 -5.48 -35.06 36.16
C ILE A 132 -5.96 -33.64 35.80
N PRO A 133 -5.15 -32.78 35.15
CA PRO A 133 -5.59 -31.46 34.73
C PRO A 133 -6.59 -31.59 33.57
N VAL A 134 -7.88 -31.47 33.86
CA VAL A 134 -8.92 -31.45 32.82
C VAL A 134 -9.09 -30.02 32.31
N ARG A 135 -8.90 -29.80 31.01
CA ARG A 135 -9.14 -28.50 30.34
C ARG A 135 -10.65 -28.28 30.25
N ARG A 136 -11.24 -27.48 31.15
CA ARG A 136 -12.60 -26.96 30.96
C ARG A 136 -12.53 -25.66 30.16
N ALA A 137 -13.08 -25.68 28.94
CA ALA A 137 -13.42 -24.46 28.23
C ALA A 137 -14.37 -23.63 29.11
N GLY A 138 -14.14 -22.32 29.20
CA GLY A 138 -15.02 -21.42 29.96
C GLY A 138 -16.42 -21.47 29.37
N ARG A 139 -17.43 -21.70 30.21
CA ARG A 139 -18.84 -21.68 29.83
C ARG A 139 -19.25 -20.20 29.65
N ASP A 140 -19.08 -19.65 28.45
CA ASP A 140 -19.64 -18.34 28.08
C ASP A 140 -21.15 -18.54 27.79
N SER A 141 -21.99 -17.71 28.40
CA SER A 141 -23.42 -17.97 28.63
C SER A 141 -24.38 -17.73 27.45
N ASP A 142 -23.90 -17.50 26.22
CA ASP A 142 -24.77 -16.99 25.14
C ASP A 142 -25.07 -17.95 23.98
N ASP A 143 -24.41 -19.09 23.86
CA ASP A 143 -24.85 -20.14 22.93
C ASP A 143 -24.16 -21.44 23.30
N GLY A 144 -24.89 -22.55 23.36
CA GLY A 144 -24.45 -23.86 23.88
C GLY A 144 -23.32 -24.58 23.13
N SER A 145 -22.40 -23.84 22.48
CA SER A 145 -21.14 -24.33 21.95
C SER A 145 -19.99 -23.89 22.86
N ASP A 146 -19.22 -24.84 23.37
CA ASP A 146 -18.02 -24.63 24.19
C ASP A 146 -16.87 -23.98 23.37
N SER A 147 -17.09 -22.77 22.84
CA SER A 147 -16.10 -22.07 22.01
C SER A 147 -15.42 -20.96 22.83
N CYS A 148 -14.17 -21.18 23.23
CA CYS A 148 -13.32 -20.16 23.88
C CYS A 148 -12.82 -19.09 22.90
N THR A 149 -13.49 -18.91 21.78
CA THR A 149 -12.97 -18.15 20.65
C THR A 149 -13.69 -16.82 20.58
N LYS A 150 -12.96 -15.71 20.73
CA LYS A 150 -13.51 -14.34 20.65
C LYS A 150 -12.96 -13.61 19.43
N GLU A 151 -13.82 -12.87 18.76
CA GLU A 151 -13.38 -11.89 17.76
C GLU A 151 -13.04 -10.58 18.49
N ILE A 152 -11.79 -10.14 18.36
CA ILE A 152 -11.35 -8.82 18.81
C ILE A 152 -11.26 -7.93 17.57
N SER A 153 -11.87 -6.75 17.65
CA SER A 153 -11.77 -5.71 16.64
C SER A 153 -10.81 -4.61 17.09
N SER A 154 -9.94 -4.17 16.19
CA SER A 154 -9.08 -3.01 16.36
C SER A 154 -9.28 -2.04 15.19
N MET A 155 -8.89 -0.78 15.36
CA MET A 155 -8.95 0.20 14.27
C MET A 155 -7.94 -0.17 13.19
N ARG A 156 -8.38 -0.13 11.93
CA ARG A 156 -7.52 -0.39 10.78
C ARG A 156 -6.50 0.75 10.62
N PRO A 157 -5.20 0.44 10.43
CA PRO A 157 -4.20 1.47 10.23
C PRO A 157 -4.50 2.32 8.99
N ARG A 158 -4.27 3.64 9.06
CA ARG A 158 -4.37 4.53 7.89
C ARG A 158 -3.06 4.53 7.12
N ARG A 159 -3.12 4.65 5.79
CA ARG A 159 -1.92 4.80 4.96
C ARG A 159 -1.32 6.19 5.17
N ALA A 160 0.01 6.25 5.27
CA ALA A 160 0.74 7.52 5.21
C ALA A 160 0.56 8.19 3.85
N ASP A 161 0.58 7.37 2.79
CA ASP A 161 0.40 7.75 1.39
C ASP A 161 -0.91 7.13 0.87
N PRO A 162 -2.04 7.84 0.94
CA PRO A 162 -3.34 7.28 0.58
C PRO A 162 -3.64 7.36 -0.92
N TRP A 163 -2.89 8.14 -1.70
CA TRP A 163 -3.10 8.28 -3.14
C TRP A 163 -2.17 7.35 -3.89
N TYR A 164 -2.61 6.85 -5.05
CA TYR A 164 -1.77 6.00 -5.88
C TYR A 164 -2.03 6.13 -7.37
N PHE A 165 -0.98 5.88 -8.15
CA PHE A 165 -1.08 5.63 -9.59
C PHE A 165 -0.73 4.18 -9.88
N ASP A 166 -1.49 3.56 -10.78
CA ASP A 166 -1.14 2.28 -11.38
C ASP A 166 -0.55 2.54 -12.77
N ILE A 167 0.78 2.62 -12.85
CA ILE A 167 1.52 2.99 -14.07
C ILE A 167 1.99 1.71 -14.77
N PRO A 168 1.65 1.48 -16.05
CA PRO A 168 2.15 0.33 -16.79
C PRO A 168 3.64 0.49 -17.11
N ASN A 169 4.43 -0.56 -16.90
CA ASN A 169 5.80 -0.64 -17.41
C ASN A 169 5.81 -0.95 -18.93
N ASP A 170 7.00 -1.06 -19.53
CA ASP A 170 7.17 -1.34 -20.98
C ASP A 170 6.53 -2.66 -21.43
N GLN A 171 6.28 -3.58 -20.49
CA GLN A 171 5.63 -4.87 -20.71
C GLN A 171 4.11 -4.82 -20.45
N GLY A 172 3.55 -3.66 -20.10
CA GLY A 172 2.13 -3.47 -19.77
C GLY A 172 1.74 -3.88 -18.34
N VAL A 173 2.69 -4.32 -17.51
CA VAL A 173 2.44 -4.66 -16.11
C VAL A 173 2.31 -3.39 -15.29
N LYS A 174 1.16 -3.21 -14.62
CA LYS A 174 0.89 -2.05 -13.79
C LYS A 174 1.65 -2.13 -12.47
N GLN A 175 2.48 -1.15 -12.19
CA GLN A 175 3.13 -0.93 -10.91
C GLN A 175 2.40 0.17 -10.14
N ARG A 176 2.13 -0.09 -8.87
CA ARG A 176 1.45 0.86 -7.99
C ARG A 176 2.46 1.78 -7.32
N HIS A 177 2.33 3.08 -7.55
CA HIS A 177 3.12 4.11 -6.88
C HIS A 177 2.25 4.88 -5.90
N TRP A 178 2.62 4.84 -4.62
CA TRP A 178 1.92 5.54 -3.55
C TRP A 178 2.51 6.92 -3.31
N PHE A 179 1.65 7.89 -3.00
CA PHE A 179 2.03 9.24 -2.61
C PHE A 179 0.99 9.88 -1.68
N ASN A 180 1.38 10.98 -1.04
CA ASN A 180 0.48 11.83 -0.29
C ASN A 180 0.41 13.24 -0.89
N LEU A 181 -0.61 13.99 -0.49
CA LEU A 181 -0.86 15.37 -0.91
C LEU A 181 -0.76 16.33 0.28
N ASN A 182 0.04 15.98 1.28
CA ASN A 182 0.29 16.83 2.43
C ASN A 182 1.33 17.89 2.02
N LEU A 183 1.08 19.16 2.33
CA LEU A 183 2.06 20.24 2.10
C LEU A 183 3.09 20.31 3.22
#